data_AF-A0A6M4H1V8-F1
#
_entry.id   AF-A0A6M4H1V8-F1
#
_cell.length_a   1.000
_cell.length_b   1.000
_cell.length_c   1.000
_cell.angle_alpha   90.00
_cell.angle_beta   90.00
_cell.angle_gamma   90.00
#
_symmetry.space_group_name_H-M   'P 1'
#
loop_
_entity.id
_entity.type
_entity.pdbx_description
1 polymer ?
#
loop_
_entity_poly.entity_id
_entity_poly.type
_entity_poly.pdbx_seq_one_letter_code
_entity_poly.pdbx_strand_id
1 'polypeptide(L)' 'MTEHKLPAWSSYTFQYQGQLRGRTKIIFVNAFCAPPPANARKQLVVVLDGGPCYFTLKYDPGQRKFFDLQFNGVA' A
#
# COMPACT_ATOMS: atom_id res chain seq x y z
N MET A 1 11.80 17.29 -14.11
CA MET A 1 10.95 16.43 -13.28
C MET A 1 10.59 15.22 -14.13
N THR A 2 11.10 14.04 -13.78
CA THR A 2 10.83 12.82 -14.53
C THR A 2 9.49 12.26 -14.07
N GLU A 3 8.51 12.17 -14.97
CA GLU A 3 7.24 11.52 -14.64
C GLU A 3 7.47 10.01 -14.46
N HIS A 4 7.36 9.55 -13.21
CA HIS A 4 7.41 8.13 -12.90
C HIS A 4 6.05 7.51 -13.20
N LYS A 5 5.94 6.80 -14.31
CA LYS A 5 4.71 6.10 -14.71
C LYS A 5 4.47 4.90 -13.79
N LEU A 6 3.26 4.81 -13.24
CA LEU A 6 2.84 3.62 -12.49
C LEU A 6 2.67 2.42 -13.45
N PRO A 7 3.09 1.22 -13.02
CA PRO A 7 2.68 -0.04 -13.65
C PRO A 7 1.15 -0.14 -13.82
N ALA A 8 0.72 -1.04 -14.70
CA ALA A 8 -0.70 -1.32 -14.86
C ALA A 8 -1.31 -1.82 -13.54
N TRP A 9 -2.50 -1.35 -13.17
CA TRP A 9 -3.17 -1.76 -11.93
C TRP A 9 -3.31 -3.29 -11.79
N SER A 10 -3.45 -4.00 -12.91
CA SER A 10 -3.57 -5.46 -12.95
C SER A 10 -2.26 -6.20 -12.63
N SER A 11 -1.09 -5.55 -12.66
CA SER A 11 0.18 -6.19 -12.29
C SER A 11 0.43 -6.19 -10.78
N TYR A 12 -0.39 -5.47 -10.01
CA TYR A 12 -0.22 -5.39 -8.57
C TYR A 12 -0.86 -6.57 -7.86
N THR A 13 -0.16 -7.08 -6.85
CA THR A 13 -0.79 -7.84 -5.77
C THR A 13 -1.09 -6.88 -4.62
N PHE A 14 -2.31 -6.92 -4.10
CA PHE A 14 -2.71 -6.10 -2.96
C PHE A 14 -2.81 -6.92 -1.69
N GLN A 15 -2.23 -6.40 -0.62
CA GLN A 15 -2.49 -6.87 0.74
C GLN A 15 -3.42 -5.86 1.42
N TYR A 16 -4.52 -6.36 1.99
CA TYR A 16 -5.46 -5.58 2.78
C TYR A 16 -5.39 -6.02 4.24
N GLN A 17 -5.32 -5.05 5.15
CA GLN A 17 -5.38 -5.33 6.58
C GLN A 17 -6.33 -4.33 7.27
N GLY A 18 -7.41 -4.86 7.83
CA GLY A 18 -8.27 -4.08 8.72
C GLY A 18 -7.59 -3.82 10.06
N GLN A 19 -7.60 -2.58 10.52
CA GLN A 19 -7.08 -2.18 11.82
C GLN A 19 -8.10 -1.31 12.56
N LEU A 20 -8.11 -1.43 13.89
CA LEU A 20 -8.80 -0.51 14.78
C LEU A 20 -7.80 0.50 15.33
N ARG A 21 -8.11 1.79 15.14
CA ARG A 21 -7.38 2.93 15.72
C ARG A 21 -8.34 3.65 16.66
N GLY A 22 -8.33 3.25 17.94
CA GLY A 22 -9.37 3.64 18.88
C GLY A 22 -10.73 3.10 18.43
N ARG A 23 -11.68 3.99 18.14
CA ARG A 23 -13.01 3.64 17.61
C ARG A 23 -13.09 3.63 16.08
N THR A 24 -12.04 4.07 15.40
CA THR A 24 -12.02 4.19 13.94
C THR A 24 -11.53 2.89 13.32
N LYS A 25 -12.26 2.38 12.33
CA LYS A 25 -11.85 1.25 11.48
C LYS A 25 -11.08 1.82 10.29
N ILE A 26 -9.89 1.31 10.01
CA ILE A 26 -9.07 1.70 8.87
C ILE A 26 -8.66 0.44 8.11
N ILE A 27 -8.66 0.49 6.78
CA ILE A 27 -8.08 -0.55 5.94
C ILE A 27 -6.72 -0.05 5.46
N PHE A 28 -5.66 -0.72 5.88
CA PHE A 28 -4.33 -0.54 5.33
C PHE A 28 -4.22 -1.34 4.03
N VAL A 29 -3.72 -0.70 2.99
CA VAL A 29 -3.46 -1.34 1.70
C VAL A 29 -1.98 -1.22 1.38
N ASN A 30 -1.34 -2.35 1.09
CA ASN A 30 -0.03 -2.40 0.46
C ASN A 30 -0.17 -2.90 -0.97
N ALA A 31 0.49 -2.23 -1.90
CA ALA A 31 0.57 -2.63 -3.29
C ALA A 31 1.98 -3.14 -3.61
N PHE A 32 2.07 -4.35 -4.15
CA PHE A 32 3.31 -4.99 -4.57
C PHE A 32 3.29 -5.18 -6.08
N CYS A 33 4.24 -4.60 -6.80
CA CYS A 33 4.39 -4.81 -8.24
C CYS A 33 5.11 -6.13 -8.59
N ALA A 34 5.65 -6.83 -7.59
CA ALA A 34 6.19 -8.18 -7.69
C ALA A 34 5.49 -9.09 -6.67
N PRO A 35 5.64 -10.43 -6.77
CA PRO A 35 5.06 -11.34 -5.78
C PRO A 35 5.46 -10.95 -4.35
N PRO A 36 4.50 -10.77 -3.43
CA PRO A 36 4.81 -10.38 -2.07
C PRO A 36 5.55 -11.51 -1.33
N PRO A 37 6.36 -11.19 -0.33
CA PRO A 37 7.07 -12.20 0.45
C PRO A 37 6.08 -13.09 1.22
N ALA A 38 6.47 -14.34 1.48
CA ALA A 38 5.57 -15.35 2.07
C ALA A 38 4.94 -14.93 3.42
N ASN A 39 5.65 -14.11 4.19
CA ASN A 39 5.18 -13.56 5.46
C ASN A 39 4.16 -12.42 5.31
N ALA A 40 3.95 -11.85 4.12
CA ALA A 40 2.93 -10.84 3.86
C ALA A 40 1.49 -11.36 4.08
N ARG A 41 1.29 -12.67 4.27
CA ARG A 41 -0.02 -13.18 4.73
C ARG A 41 -0.26 -13.00 6.22
N LYS A 42 0.80 -12.86 7.02
CA LYS A 42 0.77 -12.84 8.48
C LYS A 42 1.06 -11.46 9.06
N GLN A 43 1.84 -10.65 8.35
CA GLN A 43 2.26 -9.33 8.81
C GLN A 43 2.26 -8.30 7.68
N LEU A 44 2.11 -7.03 8.05
CA LEU A 44 2.23 -5.93 7.12
C LEU A 44 3.70 -5.81 6.70
N VAL A 45 3.99 -5.91 5.39
CA VAL A 45 5.36 -5.80 4.88
C VAL A 45 5.45 -4.57 4.00
N VAL A 46 6.30 -3.63 4.39
CA VAL A 46 6.64 -2.44 3.60
C VAL A 46 7.96 -2.72 2.91
N VAL A 47 7.96 -2.73 1.58
CA VAL A 47 9.15 -2.90 0.75
C VAL A 47 9.61 -1.53 0.30
N LEU A 48 10.82 -1.14 0.69
CA LEU A 48 11.46 0.10 0.23
C LEU A 48 12.29 -0.21 -1.03
N ASP A 49 11.86 0.28 -2.18
CA ASP A 49 12.43 -0.08 -3.49
C ASP A 49 13.13 1.09 -4.21
N GLY A 50 13.04 2.31 -3.69
CA GLY A 50 13.57 3.51 -4.36
C GLY A 50 12.75 3.98 -5.56
N GLY A 51 11.53 3.45 -5.77
CA GLY A 51 10.73 3.71 -6.96
C GLY A 51 9.23 3.82 -6.70
N PRO A 52 8.42 4.02 -7.75
CA PRO A 52 6.96 4.12 -7.64
C PRO A 52 6.28 2.74 -7.51
N CYS A 53 7.07 1.64 -7.47
CA CYS A 53 6.59 0.29 -7.70
C CYS A 53 5.88 -0.29 -6.47
N TYR A 54 6.28 0.11 -5.27
CA TYR A 54 5.63 -0.27 -4.03
C TYR A 54 5.06 0.97 -3.36
N PHE A 55 3.80 0.90 -2.94
CA PHE A 55 3.16 1.99 -2.21
C PHE A 55 2.21 1.46 -1.16
N THR A 56 1.93 2.33 -0.20
CA THR A 56 0.96 2.11 0.86
C THR A 56 -0.09 3.20 0.83
N LEU A 57 -1.32 2.87 1.22
CA LEU A 57 -2.38 3.85 1.42
C LEU A 57 -3.32 3.35 2.52
N LYS A 58 -4.14 4.27 3.05
CA LYS A 58 -5.17 3.94 4.03
C LYS A 58 -6.55 4.32 3.50
N TYR A 59 -7.54 3.51 3.83
CA TYR A 59 -8.94 3.79 3.55
C TYR A 59 -9.74 3.82 4.84
N ASP A 60 -10.48 4.91 5.05
CA ASP A 60 -11.49 5.04 6.10
C ASP A 60 -12.87 4.69 5.51
N PRO A 61 -13.46 3.52 5.83
CA PRO A 61 -14.79 3.14 5.37
C PRO A 61 -15.92 3.98 5.98
N GLY A 62 -15.72 4.61 7.14
CA GLY A 62 -16.70 5.49 7.77
C GLY A 62 -16.82 6.82 7.03
N GLN A 63 -15.69 7.36 6.57
CA GLN A 63 -15.66 8.60 5.79
C GLN A 63 -15.71 8.38 4.27
N ARG A 64 -15.49 7.13 3.82
CA ARG A 64 -15.34 6.75 2.40
C ARG A 64 -14.20 7.51 1.72
N LYS A 65 -13.07 7.64 2.40
CA LYS A 65 -11.91 8.41 1.93
C LYS A 65 -10.62 7.61 1.97
N PHE A 66 -9.82 7.80 0.93
CA PHE A 66 -8.43 7.40 0.91
C PHE A 66 -7.55 8.51 1.48
N PHE A 67 -6.51 8.15 2.21
CA PHE A 67 -5.55 9.08 2.82
C PHE A 67 -4.19 8.39 3.03
N ASP A 68 -3.17 9.17 3.42
CA ASP A 68 -1.81 8.71 3.69
C ASP A 68 -1.22 7.83 2.56
N LEU A 69 -1.36 8.26 1.30
CA LEU A 69 -0.66 7.65 0.18
C LEU A 69 0.85 7.90 0.32
N GLN A 70 1.63 6.83 0.32
CA GLN A 70 3.09 6.89 0.37
C GLN A 70 3.69 5.90 -0.62
N PHE A 71 4.53 6.41 -1.54
CA PHE A 71 5.40 5.58 -2.35
C PHE A 71 6.64 5.20 -1.53
N ASN A 72 7.02 3.94 -1.56
CA ASN A 72 8.08 3.39 -0.73
C ASN A 72 9.48 3.58 -1.35
N GLY A 73 9.66 4.67 -2.09
CA GLY A 73 10.96 5.07 -2.62
C GLY A 73 11.74 5.87 -1.57
N VAL A 74 13.00 5.50 -1.30
CA VAL A 74 13.96 6.47 -0.77
C VAL A 74 14.47 7.26 -1.98
N ALA A 75 14.23 8.58 -1.98
CA ALA A 75 14.79 9.50 -2.95
C ALA A 75 16.22 9.90 -2.55
#